data_AF-A0A816E4E5-F1
#
_entry.id   AF-A0A816E4E5-F1
#
_cell.length_a   1.000
_cell.length_b   1.000
_cell.length_c   1.000
_cell.angle_alpha   90.00
_cell.angle_beta   90.00
_cell.angle_gamma   90.00
#
_symmetry.space_group_name_H-M   'P 1'
#
loop_
_entity.id
_entity.type
_entity.pdbx_description
1 polymer ?
#
loop_
_entity_poly.entity_id
_entity_poly.type
_entity_poly.pdbx_seq_one_letter_code
_entity_poly.pdbx_strand_id
1 'polypeptide(L)'
;MYQKTSCFKETSTSYTKKIKVRFNKYSRDSIRLYHGLLATRLYIILFSYSLNEIFNETIINPSGQKYEKLEEKYLSTLTCPCTQISIP
;
A
#
# COMPACT_ATOMS: atom_id res chain seq x y z
N MET A 1 -47.90 31.65 34.17
CA MET A 1 -46.42 31.54 34.25
C MET A 1 -45.92 30.30 33.50
N TYR A 2 -46.35 30.05 32.25
CA TYR A 2 -46.12 28.78 31.52
C TYR A 2 -45.44 28.93 30.14
N GLN A 3 -45.21 30.15 29.66
CA GLN A 3 -44.74 30.39 28.29
C GLN A 3 -43.21 30.32 28.14
N LYS A 4 -42.45 30.49 29.24
CA LYS A 4 -40.97 30.50 29.21
C LYS A 4 -40.33 29.12 29.02
N THR A 5 -41.01 28.05 29.42
CA THR A 5 -40.44 26.69 29.37
C THR A 5 -40.49 26.05 27.98
N SER A 6 -41.44 26.44 27.13
CA SER A 6 -41.59 25.89 25.79
C SER A 6 -40.51 26.38 24.83
N CYS A 7 -40.20 27.69 24.85
CA CYS A 7 -39.11 28.24 24.05
C CYS A 7 -37.76 27.61 24.43
N PHE A 8 -37.46 27.44 25.72
CA PHE A 8 -36.18 26.85 26.17
C PHE A 8 -36.00 25.38 25.68
N LYS A 9 -37.07 24.59 25.66
CA LYS A 9 -37.05 23.22 25.12
C LYS A 9 -36.81 23.20 23.61
N GLU A 10 -37.41 24.09 22.85
CA GLU A 10 -37.20 24.20 21.40
C GLU A 10 -35.78 24.67 21.05
N THR A 11 -35.22 25.63 21.81
CA THR A 11 -33.84 26.05 21.58
C THR A 11 -32.86 24.93 21.91
N SER A 12 -33.03 24.23 23.04
CA SER A 12 -32.15 23.11 23.43
C SER A 12 -32.16 21.94 22.43
N THR A 13 -33.33 21.59 21.88
CA THR A 13 -33.44 20.57 20.82
C THR A 13 -32.87 21.05 19.47
N SER A 14 -32.95 22.33 19.16
CA SER A 14 -32.31 22.92 17.97
C SER A 14 -30.79 22.95 18.07
N TYR A 15 -30.23 23.32 19.24
CA TYR A 15 -28.79 23.32 19.48
C TYR A 15 -28.20 21.91 19.44
N THR A 16 -28.84 20.93 20.09
CA THR A 16 -28.39 19.53 20.06
C THR A 16 -28.42 18.93 18.65
N LYS A 17 -29.43 19.27 17.83
CA LYS A 17 -29.44 18.91 16.40
C LYS A 17 -28.26 19.51 15.63
N LYS A 18 -27.97 20.80 15.81
CA LYS A 18 -26.81 21.46 15.15
C LYS A 18 -25.49 20.83 15.54
N ILE A 19 -25.32 20.50 16.83
CA ILE A 19 -24.13 19.83 17.34
C ILE A 19 -23.98 18.45 16.70
N LYS A 20 -25.03 17.63 16.70
CA LYS A 20 -25.02 16.28 16.10
C LYS A 20 -24.72 16.31 14.59
N VAL A 21 -25.24 17.30 13.85
CA VAL A 21 -24.94 17.49 12.43
C VAL A 21 -23.46 17.84 12.20
N ARG A 22 -22.87 18.74 13.02
CA ARG A 22 -21.44 19.05 12.92
C ARG A 22 -20.56 17.85 13.24
N PHE A 23 -20.86 17.09 14.29
CA PHE A 23 -20.13 15.87 14.64
C PHE A 23 -20.21 14.81 13.53
N ASN A 24 -21.39 14.58 12.94
CA ASN A 24 -21.54 13.66 11.81
C ASN A 24 -20.84 14.13 10.53
N LYS A 25 -20.73 15.45 10.32
CA LYS A 25 -19.96 15.99 9.20
C LYS A 25 -18.46 15.77 9.42
N TYR A 26 -17.95 16.11 10.60
CA TYR A 26 -16.54 15.90 10.97
C TYR A 26 -16.13 14.42 10.90
N SER A 27 -16.96 13.51 11.45
CA SER A 27 -16.73 12.07 11.38
C SER A 27 -16.62 11.55 9.95
N ARG A 28 -17.47 12.03 9.02
CA ARG A 28 -17.41 11.62 7.61
C ARG A 28 -16.16 12.11 6.89
N ASP A 29 -15.73 13.34 7.16
CA ASP A 29 -14.55 13.92 6.51
C ASP A 29 -13.26 13.23 6.99
N SER A 30 -13.16 12.92 8.29
CA SER A 30 -12.03 12.15 8.84
C SER A 30 -11.96 10.71 8.29
N ILE A 31 -13.10 10.04 8.14
CA ILE A 31 -13.15 8.67 7.58
C ILE A 31 -12.72 8.66 6.12
N ARG A 32 -13.07 9.68 5.33
CA ARG A 32 -12.66 9.80 3.92
C ARG A 32 -11.16 9.99 3.77
N LEU A 33 -10.55 10.83 4.60
CA LEU A 33 -9.10 11.02 4.61
C LEU A 33 -8.38 9.74 5.03
N TYR A 34 -8.88 9.06 6.06
CA TYR A 34 -8.31 7.79 6.51
C TYR A 34 -8.38 6.71 5.42
N HIS A 35 -9.52 6.55 4.76
CA HIS A 35 -9.66 5.60 3.65
C HIS A 35 -8.75 5.95 2.47
N GLY A 36 -8.60 7.23 2.13
CA GLY A 36 -7.68 7.66 1.08
C GLY A 36 -6.22 7.33 1.41
N LEU A 37 -5.79 7.56 2.65
CA LEU A 37 -4.45 7.20 3.12
C LEU A 37 -4.24 5.68 3.11
N LEU A 38 -5.23 4.90 3.53
CA LEU A 38 -5.15 3.44 3.52
C LEU A 38 -5.06 2.89 2.09
N ALA A 39 -5.89 3.39 1.18
CA ALA A 39 -5.92 2.99 -0.21
C ALA A 39 -4.59 3.31 -0.93
N THR A 40 -4.02 4.50 -0.68
CA THR A 40 -2.73 4.87 -1.27
C THR A 40 -1.59 4.00 -0.76
N ARG A 41 -1.56 3.67 0.54
CA ARG A 41 -0.57 2.73 1.11
C ARG A 41 -0.68 1.34 0.49
N LEU A 42 -1.89 0.79 0.39
CA LEU A 42 -2.12 -0.51 -0.24
C LEU A 42 -1.72 -0.51 -1.72
N TYR A 43 -2.05 0.56 -2.45
CA TYR A 43 -1.69 0.72 -3.86
C TYR A 43 -0.17 0.72 -4.05
N ILE A 44 0.59 1.46 -3.24
CA ILE A 44 2.05 1.50 -3.32
C ILE A 44 2.65 0.11 -3.08
N ILE A 45 2.13 -0.62 -2.09
CA ILE A 45 2.61 -1.98 -1.78
C ILE A 45 2.35 -2.90 -2.97
N LEU A 46 1.11 -2.96 -3.47
CA LEU A 46 0.76 -3.81 -4.61
C LEU A 46 1.58 -3.47 -5.85
N PHE A 47 1.75 -2.17 -6.14
CA PHE A 47 2.57 -1.70 -7.26
C PHE A 47 4.03 -2.11 -7.10
N SER A 48 4.59 -2.02 -5.90
CA SER A 48 5.97 -2.47 -5.64
C SER A 48 6.16 -3.97 -5.86
N TYR A 49 5.16 -4.80 -5.53
CA TYR A 49 5.18 -6.22 -5.84
C TYR A 49 5.08 -6.50 -7.34
N SER A 50 4.26 -5.74 -8.07
CA SER A 50 4.14 -5.85 -9.53
C SER A 50 5.43 -5.46 -10.26
N LEU A 51 6.22 -4.54 -9.71
CA LEU A 51 7.52 -4.17 -10.29
C LEU A 51 8.65 -5.17 -10.00
N ASN A 52 8.46 -6.10 -9.07
CA ASN A 52 9.42 -7.18 -8.80
C ASN A 52 9.30 -8.33 -9.80
N GLU A 53 8.96 -8.05 -11.08
CA GLU A 53 9.18 -9.03 -12.13
C GLU A 53 10.68 -9.33 -12.18
N ILE A 54 11.03 -10.52 -11.69
CA ILE A 54 12.40 -11.02 -11.69
C ILE A 54 12.76 -11.27 -13.15
N PHE A 55 13.51 -10.33 -13.74
CA PHE A 55 13.99 -10.45 -15.10
C PHE A 55 15.04 -11.58 -15.15
N ASN A 56 14.59 -12.78 -15.50
CA ASN A 56 15.44 -13.96 -15.65
C ASN A 56 16.05 -13.99 -17.05
N GLU A 57 17.28 -13.50 -17.19
CA GLU A 57 18.06 -13.71 -18.42
C GLU A 57 18.68 -15.10 -18.42
N THR A 58 18.41 -15.89 -19.47
CA THR A 58 19.08 -17.17 -19.71
C THR A 58 20.24 -16.95 -20.66
N ILE A 59 21.47 -17.13 -20.16
CA ILE A 59 22.68 -17.01 -20.97
C ILE A 59 23.12 -18.41 -21.39
N ILE A 60 23.06 -18.68 -22.69
CA ILE A 60 23.46 -19.96 -23.28
C ILE A 60 24.96 -19.89 -23.57
N ASN A 61 25.73 -20.87 -23.09
CA ASN A 61 27.20 -20.99 -23.25
C ASN A 61 27.97 -19.69 -22.94
N PRO A 62 27.97 -19.19 -21.69
CA PRO A 62 28.85 -18.10 -21.31
C PRO A 62 30.33 -18.52 -21.45
N SER A 63 31.20 -17.59 -21.86
CA SER A 63 32.65 -17.82 -21.74
C SER A 63 33.05 -17.93 -20.26
N GLY A 64 34.14 -18.64 -19.94
CA GLY A 64 34.58 -18.82 -18.54
C GLY A 64 34.72 -17.50 -17.76
N GLN A 65 35.32 -16.48 -18.39
CA GLN A 65 35.44 -15.14 -17.80
C GLN A 65 34.08 -14.44 -17.60
N LYS A 66 33.09 -14.72 -18.45
CA LYS A 66 31.74 -14.16 -18.33
C LYS A 66 30.97 -14.87 -17.22
N TYR A 67 31.19 -16.19 -17.05
CA TYR A 67 30.65 -16.95 -15.94
C TYR A 67 31.18 -16.44 -14.60
N GLU A 68 32.50 -16.32 -14.42
CA GLU A 68 33.10 -15.82 -13.16
C GLU A 68 32.54 -14.45 -12.75
N LYS A 69 32.39 -13.53 -13.72
CA LYS A 69 31.80 -12.20 -13.47
C LYS A 69 30.33 -12.24 -13.10
N LEU A 70 29.57 -13.20 -13.65
CA LEU A 70 28.14 -13.38 -13.32
C LEU A 70 27.97 -14.07 -11.99
N GLU A 71 28.82 -15.04 -11.68
CA GLU A 71 28.89 -15.72 -10.39
C GLU A 71 29.23 -14.73 -9.28
N GLU A 72 30.26 -13.90 -9.44
CA GLU A 72 30.63 -12.85 -8.47
C GLU A 72 29.48 -11.86 -8.22
N LYS A 73 28.74 -11.50 -9.28
CA LYS A 73 27.69 -10.48 -9.22
C LYS A 73 26.34 -11.01 -8.73
N TYR A 74 26.04 -12.29 -8.97
CA TYR A 74 24.72 -12.89 -8.75
C TYR A 74 24.81 -14.22 -7.96
N LEU A 75 25.79 -14.34 -7.06
CA LEU A 75 26.11 -15.52 -6.24
C LEU A 75 24.88 -16.31 -5.73
N SER A 76 23.83 -15.62 -5.30
CA SER A 76 22.65 -16.21 -4.66
C SER A 76 21.44 -16.40 -5.58
N THR A 77 21.48 -15.91 -6.82
CA THR A 77 20.35 -15.97 -7.77
C THR A 77 20.70 -16.67 -9.08
N LEU A 78 21.98 -17.01 -9.31
CA LEU A 78 22.42 -17.74 -10.50
C LEU A 78 21.98 -19.21 -10.40
N THR A 79 21.12 -19.65 -11.32
CA THR A 79 20.70 -21.06 -11.41
C THR A 79 21.41 -21.72 -12.59
N CYS A 80 22.34 -22.62 -12.31
CA CYS A 80 23.06 -23.37 -13.33
C CYS A 80 22.52 -24.80 -13.42
N PRO A 81 21.90 -25.22 -14.55
CA PRO A 81 21.68 -26.64 -14.78
C PRO A 81 23.04 -27.32 -14.96
N CYS A 82 23.41 -28.24 -14.05
CA CYS A 82 24.72 -28.90 -13.99
C CYS A 82 24.98 -29.90 -15.14
N THR A 83 24.46 -29.68 -16.35
CA THR A 83 24.50 -30.67 -17.44
C THR A 83 25.70 -30.53 -18.38
N GLN A 84 26.57 -29.53 -18.22
CA GLN A 84 27.73 -29.32 -19.11
C GLN A 84 29.03 -28.87 -18.40
N ILE A 85 29.25 -29.27 -17.15
CA ILE A 85 30.62 -29.27 -16.61
C ILE A 85 31.35 -30.51 -17.13
N SER A 86 31.69 -30.51 -18.43
CA SER A 86 32.80 -31.32 -18.91
C SER A 86 34.08 -30.57 -18.57
N ILE A 87 34.63 -30.86 -17.41
CA ILE A 87 36.04 -30.60 -17.13
C ILE A 87 36.83 -31.52 -18.09
N PRO A 88 37.76 -31.01 -18.92
CA PRO A 88 38.64 -31.86 -19.74
C PRO A 88 39.55 -32.75 -18.88
#